data_AF-A0AAJ6DCP5-F1
#
_entry.id   AF-A0AAJ6DCP5-F1
#
_cell.length_a   1.000
_cell.length_b   1.000
_cell.length_c   1.000
_cell.angle_alpha   90.00
_cell.angle_beta   90.00
_cell.angle_gamma   90.00
#
_symmetry.space_group_name_H-M   'P 1'
#
loop_
_entity.id
_entity.type
_entity.pdbx_description
1 polymer ?
#
loop_
_entity_poly.entity_id
_entity_poly.type
_entity_poly.pdbx_seq_one_letter_code
_entity_poly.pdbx_strand_id
1 'polypeptide(L)'
;MTSTTNGVYDRTPLMAGNWKMNLDHQQAVTLVQKLCWTLNDADHDFDTIEIAVFPPFTDLRSVQTLIRGDKLPVSLGAQDLSPHASGAYTGDISGQFLAKLDCRYVLVGHSERRSVHQESDEIVAAKVQAAFTHGLVPILCVGEHLQVREDHRHLEHTLGQVRAGIAKVPTQHVQDLVIAYEPVWAIGTGEVAGPEDAQEMASAIRELLSQDHGPEVARSVRILYGGSVKAANVASIMREKDVDGALVGGASLDEAEFASIVRFEHHLLTD
;
A
#
# COMPACT_ATOMS: atom_id res chain seq x y z
N MET A 1 -1.19 -13.25 -12.54
CA MET A 1 -0.09 -12.76 -11.70
C MET A 1 0.54 -11.65 -12.50
N THR A 2 1.16 -10.68 -11.84
CA THR A 2 2.11 -9.80 -12.51
C THR A 2 3.01 -10.62 -13.43
N SER A 3 3.14 -10.20 -14.68
CA SER A 3 3.95 -10.90 -15.66
C SER A 3 5.43 -10.92 -15.25
N THR A 4 6.15 -11.94 -15.71
CA THR A 4 7.59 -12.06 -15.48
C THR A 4 8.34 -12.05 -16.81
N THR A 5 9.47 -11.35 -16.85
CA THR A 5 10.41 -11.34 -17.97
C THR A 5 11.74 -11.87 -17.46
N ASN A 6 12.23 -12.97 -18.05
CA ASN A 6 13.46 -13.66 -17.62
C ASN A 6 13.47 -14.09 -16.14
N GLY A 7 12.31 -14.48 -15.60
CA GLY A 7 12.17 -14.92 -14.20
C GLY A 7 12.12 -13.78 -13.17
N VAL A 8 12.06 -12.52 -13.63
CA VAL A 8 11.89 -11.34 -12.78
C VAL A 8 10.51 -10.75 -13.02
N TYR A 9 9.80 -10.34 -11.97
CA TYR A 9 8.52 -9.64 -12.11
C TYR A 9 8.68 -8.33 -12.86
N ASP A 10 7.81 -8.10 -13.84
CA ASP A 10 7.78 -6.83 -14.59
C ASP A 10 7.45 -5.64 -13.68
N ARG A 11 6.70 -5.91 -12.60
CA ARG A 11 6.50 -5.01 -11.45
C ARG A 11 6.78 -5.79 -10.18
N THR A 12 7.86 -5.48 -9.47
CA THR A 12 8.19 -6.15 -8.20
C THR A 12 7.01 -6.05 -7.22
N PRO A 13 6.43 -7.18 -6.78
CA PRO A 13 5.32 -7.19 -5.85
C PRO A 13 5.65 -6.42 -4.57
N LEU A 14 4.67 -5.69 -4.02
CA LEU A 14 4.83 -4.95 -2.77
C LEU A 14 3.88 -5.46 -1.70
N MET A 15 4.44 -5.95 -0.60
CA MET A 15 3.70 -6.38 0.58
C MET A 15 3.83 -5.33 1.68
N ALA A 16 2.77 -4.53 1.83
CA ALA A 16 2.72 -3.36 2.69
C ALA A 16 1.92 -3.67 3.97
N GLY A 17 2.59 -3.79 5.11
CA GLY A 17 1.96 -4.01 6.42
C GLY A 17 1.48 -2.71 7.06
N ASN A 18 0.18 -2.42 6.99
CA ASN A 18 -0.44 -1.28 7.65
C ASN A 18 -0.86 -1.65 9.08
N TRP A 19 -0.04 -1.24 10.06
CA TRP A 19 -0.27 -1.55 11.46
C TRP A 19 -1.41 -0.75 12.08
N LYS A 20 -1.87 0.32 11.41
CA LYS A 20 -2.87 1.26 11.93
C LYS A 20 -2.47 1.78 13.31
N MET A 21 -3.43 2.08 14.18
CA MET A 21 -3.19 2.54 15.54
C MET A 21 -2.95 1.36 16.51
N ASN A 22 -1.89 0.58 16.26
CA ASN A 22 -1.45 -0.53 17.11
C ASN A 22 0.05 -0.44 17.39
N LEU A 23 0.45 -1.15 18.46
CA LEU A 23 1.81 -1.26 18.97
C LEU A 23 2.34 0.02 19.61
N ASP A 24 3.28 -0.17 20.53
CA ASP A 24 4.20 0.87 20.98
C ASP A 24 5.58 0.69 20.33
N HIS A 25 6.47 1.66 20.58
CA HIS A 25 7.79 1.69 19.96
C HIS A 25 8.69 0.48 20.30
N GLN A 26 8.45 -0.26 21.40
CA GLN A 26 9.21 -1.47 21.73
C GLN A 26 8.62 -2.69 21.02
N GLN A 27 7.30 -2.79 20.99
CA GLN A 27 6.58 -3.82 20.26
C GLN A 27 6.87 -3.72 18.75
N ALA A 28 6.91 -2.50 18.21
CA ALA A 28 7.28 -2.20 16.83
C ALA A 28 8.68 -2.76 16.45
N VAL A 29 9.69 -2.50 17.29
CA VAL A 29 11.05 -3.03 17.10
C VAL A 29 11.03 -4.55 17.13
N THR A 30 10.34 -5.14 18.12
CA THR A 30 10.25 -6.59 18.29
C THR A 30 9.59 -7.26 17.08
N LEU A 31 8.50 -6.69 16.55
CA LEU A 31 7.79 -7.23 15.40
C LEU A 31 8.67 -7.22 14.14
N VAL A 32 9.39 -6.12 13.88
CA VAL A 32 10.27 -6.03 12.69
C VAL A 32 11.44 -7.00 12.79
N GLN A 33 12.05 -7.15 13.98
CA GLN A 33 13.12 -8.13 14.20
C GLN A 33 12.62 -9.55 13.92
N LYS A 34 11.49 -9.93 14.52
CA LYS A 34 10.87 -11.24 14.35
C LYS A 34 10.46 -11.53 12.91
N LEU A 35 9.90 -10.54 12.21
CA LEU A 35 9.54 -10.67 10.80
C LEU A 35 10.78 -10.97 9.95
N CYS A 36 11.85 -10.20 10.11
CA CYS A 36 13.08 -10.40 9.36
C CYS A 36 13.74 -11.76 9.66
N TRP A 37 13.75 -12.18 10.93
CA TRP A 37 14.25 -13.51 11.29
C TRP A 37 13.42 -14.63 10.67
N THR A 38 12.09 -14.55 10.76
CA THR A 38 11.19 -15.55 10.16
C THR A 38 11.39 -15.67 8.65
N LEU A 39 11.61 -14.56 7.95
CA LEU A 39 11.85 -14.55 6.51
C LEU A 39 13.24 -15.09 6.15
N ASN A 40 14.27 -14.74 6.92
CA ASN A 40 15.63 -15.27 6.73
C ASN A 40 15.70 -16.78 6.98
N ASP A 41 15.09 -17.26 8.07
CA ASP A 41 15.03 -18.69 8.41
C ASP A 41 14.28 -19.51 7.34
N ALA A 42 13.45 -18.83 6.55
CA ALA A 42 12.69 -19.43 5.47
C ALA A 42 13.30 -19.21 4.07
N ASP A 43 14.55 -18.76 4.00
CA ASP A 43 15.31 -18.47 2.77
C ASP A 43 14.56 -17.56 1.79
N HIS A 44 13.86 -16.54 2.31
CA HIS A 44 13.15 -15.57 1.47
C HIS A 44 14.13 -14.68 0.68
N ASP A 45 13.86 -14.52 -0.62
CA ASP A 45 14.57 -13.57 -1.48
C ASP A 45 13.92 -12.18 -1.41
N PHE A 46 14.60 -11.24 -0.77
CA PHE A 46 14.12 -9.87 -0.61
C PHE A 46 14.24 -9.02 -1.90
N ASP A 47 14.93 -9.52 -2.93
CA ASP A 47 15.06 -8.83 -4.20
C ASP A 47 13.87 -9.10 -5.14
N THR A 48 13.09 -10.17 -4.89
CA THR A 48 11.94 -10.55 -5.74
C THR A 48 10.62 -9.95 -5.26
N ILE A 49 10.47 -9.70 -3.95
CA ILE A 49 9.27 -9.16 -3.33
C ILE A 49 9.68 -8.05 -2.36
N GLU A 50 9.16 -6.84 -2.59
CA GLU A 50 9.41 -5.71 -1.71
C GLU A 50 8.50 -5.78 -0.48
N ILE A 51 9.08 -5.55 0.70
CA ILE A 51 8.37 -5.50 1.97
C ILE A 51 8.40 -4.07 2.49
N ALA A 52 7.24 -3.56 2.90
CA ALA A 52 7.13 -2.27 3.57
C ALA A 52 6.31 -2.39 4.85
N VAL A 53 6.70 -1.69 5.91
CA VAL A 53 5.93 -1.58 7.15
C VAL A 53 5.53 -0.14 7.42
N PHE A 54 4.30 0.06 7.89
CA PHE A 54 3.71 1.36 8.16
C PHE A 54 3.33 1.45 9.63
N PRO A 55 4.29 1.73 10.54
CA PRO A 55 4.00 1.89 11.96
C PRO A 55 3.36 3.25 12.26
N PRO A 56 2.75 3.42 13.46
CA PRO A 56 2.38 4.74 13.97
C PRO A 56 3.57 5.71 14.00
N PHE A 57 3.29 7.02 13.93
CA PHE A 57 4.34 8.05 13.92
C PHE A 57 5.31 7.96 15.11
N THR A 58 4.81 7.55 16.28
CA THR A 58 5.59 7.40 17.52
C THR A 58 6.68 6.35 17.43
N ASP A 59 6.55 5.43 16.48
CA ASP A 59 7.39 4.24 16.39
C ASP A 59 8.38 4.33 15.22
N LEU A 60 8.13 5.23 14.25
CA LEU A 60 8.95 5.42 13.06
C LEU A 60 10.44 5.60 13.38
N ARG A 61 10.78 6.39 14.41
CA ARG A 61 12.18 6.60 14.77
C ARG A 61 12.84 5.31 15.27
N SER A 62 12.15 4.54 16.09
CA SER A 62 12.66 3.27 16.63
C SER A 62 12.85 2.24 15.52
N VAL A 63 11.87 2.12 14.63
CA VAL A 63 11.93 1.23 13.46
C VAL A 63 13.02 1.67 12.48
N GLN A 64 13.16 2.97 12.19
CA GLN A 64 14.24 3.52 11.37
C GLN A 64 15.62 3.15 11.93
N THR A 65 15.83 3.33 13.24
CA THR A 65 17.12 3.02 13.86
C THR A 65 17.47 1.55 13.79
N LEU A 66 16.47 0.67 13.95
CA LEU A 66 16.64 -0.76 13.79
C LEU A 66 17.00 -1.12 12.34
N ILE A 67 16.20 -0.67 11.36
CA ILE A 67 16.43 -0.95 9.93
C ILE A 67 17.84 -0.50 9.51
N ARG A 68 18.26 0.70 9.91
CA ARG A 68 19.61 1.20 9.60
C ARG A 68 20.72 0.45 10.33
N GLY A 69 20.53 0.17 11.61
CA GLY A 69 21.55 -0.46 12.46
C GLY A 69 21.86 -1.88 11.99
N ASP A 70 20.81 -2.66 11.73
CA ASP A 70 20.91 -4.07 11.38
C ASP A 70 20.89 -4.29 9.85
N LYS A 71 20.76 -3.20 9.07
CA LYS A 71 20.66 -3.21 7.60
C LYS A 71 19.55 -4.12 7.10
N LEU A 72 18.38 -4.04 7.74
CA LEU A 72 17.25 -4.90 7.42
C LEU A 72 16.68 -4.54 6.03
N PRO A 73 16.35 -5.54 5.19
CA PRO A 73 15.81 -5.34 3.85
C PRO A 73 14.29 -5.03 3.88
N VAL A 74 13.88 -4.05 4.69
CA VAL A 74 12.48 -3.65 4.85
C VAL A 74 12.36 -2.14 4.62
N SER A 75 11.46 -1.74 3.73
CA SER A 75 11.12 -0.33 3.49
C SER A 75 10.27 0.22 4.66
N LEU A 76 10.57 1.44 5.11
CA LEU A 76 9.75 2.14 6.10
C LEU A 76 8.72 3.04 5.40
N GLY A 77 7.48 3.03 5.88
CA GLY A 77 6.42 3.92 5.42
C GLY A 77 5.69 4.59 6.57
N ALA A 78 4.98 5.68 6.28
CA ALA A 78 4.12 6.37 7.25
C ALA A 78 2.63 6.19 6.91
N GLN A 79 1.76 6.21 7.91
CA GLN A 79 0.32 5.98 7.72
C GLN A 79 -0.45 7.23 7.26
N ASP A 80 0.16 8.42 7.33
CA ASP A 80 -0.40 9.68 6.85
C ASP A 80 0.70 10.74 6.67
N LEU A 81 0.38 11.85 6.01
CA LEU A 81 1.14 13.11 6.08
C LEU A 81 0.25 14.34 5.97
N SER A 82 0.75 15.46 6.46
CA SER A 82 0.16 16.78 6.24
C SER A 82 0.36 17.24 4.80
N PRO A 83 -0.64 17.93 4.18
CA PRO A 83 -0.43 18.63 2.92
C PRO A 83 0.49 19.86 3.07
N HIS A 84 0.80 20.27 4.30
CA HIS A 84 1.62 21.44 4.60
C HIS A 84 3.07 21.05 4.91
N ALA A 85 4.03 21.83 4.40
CA ALA A 85 5.46 21.58 4.64
C ALA A 85 5.88 21.92 6.09
N SER A 86 5.34 23.01 6.66
CA SER A 86 5.53 23.43 8.05
C SER A 86 4.50 24.52 8.41
N GLY A 87 4.31 24.80 9.70
CA GLY A 87 3.47 25.92 10.14
C GLY A 87 2.67 25.62 11.40
N ALA A 88 1.62 26.42 11.62
CA ALA A 88 0.72 26.31 12.77
C ALA A 88 -0.33 25.19 12.57
N TYR A 89 0.15 23.96 12.44
CA TYR A 89 -0.65 22.74 12.26
C TYR A 89 -0.37 21.78 13.42
N THR A 90 -0.92 22.10 14.59
CA THR A 90 -0.66 21.34 15.82
C THR A 90 -1.13 19.90 15.68
N GLY A 91 -0.19 18.95 15.78
CA GLY A 91 -0.46 17.50 15.68
C GLY A 91 -0.14 16.89 14.31
N ASP A 92 0.07 17.71 13.28
CA ASP A 92 0.39 17.27 11.92
C ASP A 92 1.86 16.85 11.79
N ILE A 93 2.11 15.89 10.88
CA ILE A 93 3.44 15.43 10.51
C ILE A 93 3.70 15.77 9.04
N SER A 94 4.71 16.60 8.76
CA SER A 94 5.01 17.00 7.39
C SER A 94 5.81 15.95 6.63
N GLY A 95 5.76 15.99 5.30
CA GLY A 95 6.59 15.14 4.44
C GLY A 95 8.09 15.31 4.72
N GLN A 96 8.54 16.52 5.10
CA GLN A 96 9.93 16.76 5.50
C GLN A 96 10.34 15.93 6.73
N PHE A 97 9.44 15.76 7.70
CA PHE A 97 9.74 14.97 8.91
C PHE A 97 9.89 13.49 8.56
N LEU A 98 8.99 12.98 7.72
CA LEU A 98 9.02 11.59 7.25
C LEU A 98 10.27 11.30 6.41
N ALA A 99 10.66 12.22 5.52
CA ALA A 99 11.87 12.09 4.74
C ALA A 99 13.14 12.03 5.62
N LYS A 100 13.17 12.75 6.75
CA LYS A 100 14.27 12.65 7.73
C LYS A 100 14.29 11.34 8.52
N LEU A 101 13.17 10.63 8.54
CA LEU A 101 13.03 9.29 9.10
C LEU A 101 13.29 8.18 8.06
N ASP A 102 13.71 8.55 6.84
CA ASP A 102 13.86 7.67 5.67
C ASP A 102 12.62 6.84 5.35
N CYS A 103 11.45 7.39 5.62
CA CYS A 103 10.25 6.82 5.04
C CYS A 103 10.40 6.84 3.52
N ARG A 104 10.27 5.69 2.88
CA ARG A 104 10.16 5.57 1.42
C ARG A 104 8.73 5.82 0.98
N TYR A 105 7.77 5.28 1.73
CA TYR A 105 6.36 5.33 1.40
C TYR A 105 5.53 6.18 2.38
N VAL A 106 4.36 6.61 1.93
CA VAL A 106 3.33 7.15 2.81
C VAL A 106 1.94 6.79 2.30
N LEU A 107 1.07 6.28 3.17
CA LEU A 107 -0.34 6.06 2.84
C LEU A 107 -1.05 7.41 2.75
N VAL A 108 -1.90 7.57 1.75
CA VAL A 108 -2.69 8.78 1.56
C VAL A 108 -4.12 8.41 1.19
N GLY A 109 -5.09 9.00 1.89
CA GLY A 109 -6.50 8.78 1.59
C GLY A 109 -7.00 7.37 1.95
N HIS A 110 -6.38 6.70 2.93
CA HIS A 110 -6.89 5.44 3.47
C HIS A 110 -8.36 5.59 3.88
N SER A 111 -9.18 4.57 3.65
CA SER A 111 -10.62 4.55 3.89
C SER A 111 -11.01 5.10 5.28
N GLU A 112 -10.31 4.66 6.33
CA GLU A 112 -10.49 5.17 7.71
C GLU A 112 -10.28 6.69 7.82
N ARG A 113 -9.32 7.26 7.10
CA ARG A 113 -9.09 8.71 7.09
C ARG A 113 -10.16 9.46 6.32
N ARG A 114 -10.62 8.91 5.20
CA ARG A 114 -11.76 9.46 4.45
C ARG A 114 -13.04 9.46 5.29
N SER A 115 -13.35 8.35 5.97
CA SER A 115 -14.59 8.21 6.73
C SER A 115 -14.57 8.89 8.11
N VAL A 116 -13.48 8.75 8.87
CA VAL A 116 -13.40 9.24 10.27
C VAL A 116 -12.87 10.68 10.32
N HIS A 117 -11.87 10.99 9.50
CA HIS A 117 -11.21 12.31 9.46
C HIS A 117 -11.71 13.20 8.32
N GLN A 118 -12.70 12.74 7.55
CA GLN A 118 -13.39 13.49 6.49
C GLN A 118 -12.42 14.00 5.42
N GLU A 119 -11.41 13.20 5.07
CA GLU A 119 -10.49 13.57 3.98
C GLU A 119 -11.20 13.50 2.62
N SER A 120 -11.40 14.67 2.02
CA SER A 120 -11.92 14.80 0.66
C SER A 120 -10.85 14.50 -0.39
N ASP A 121 -11.29 14.32 -1.64
CA ASP A 121 -10.35 14.11 -2.75
C ASP A 121 -9.40 15.30 -2.93
N GLU A 122 -9.82 16.53 -2.63
CA GLU A 122 -8.95 17.71 -2.67
C GLU A 122 -7.85 17.66 -1.61
N ILE A 123 -8.16 17.18 -0.40
CA ILE A 123 -7.19 16.99 0.68
C ILE A 123 -6.21 15.88 0.29
N VAL A 124 -6.73 14.76 -0.21
CA VAL A 124 -5.92 13.62 -0.67
C VAL A 124 -4.97 14.03 -1.79
N ALA A 125 -5.45 14.77 -2.79
CA ALA A 125 -4.62 15.27 -3.88
C ALA A 125 -3.50 16.20 -3.38
N ALA A 126 -3.79 17.06 -2.39
CA ALA A 126 -2.78 17.92 -1.78
C ALA A 126 -1.71 17.12 -1.01
N LYS A 127 -2.11 16.04 -0.33
CA LYS A 127 -1.19 15.13 0.37
C LYS A 127 -0.31 14.33 -0.59
N VAL A 128 -0.87 13.82 -1.70
CA VAL A 128 -0.09 13.17 -2.77
C VAL A 128 0.98 14.11 -3.31
N GLN A 129 0.62 15.38 -3.56
CA GLN A 129 1.58 16.39 -4.01
C GLN A 129 2.67 16.67 -2.95
N ALA A 130 2.29 16.77 -1.68
CA ALA A 130 3.23 16.97 -0.58
C ALA A 130 4.22 15.79 -0.44
N ALA A 131 3.75 14.55 -0.65
CA ALA A 131 4.59 13.35 -0.62
C ALA A 131 5.70 13.43 -1.67
N PHE A 132 5.33 13.65 -2.93
CA PHE A 132 6.30 13.78 -4.03
C PHE A 132 7.26 14.95 -3.84
N THR A 133 6.77 16.09 -3.32
CA THR A 133 7.61 17.28 -3.03
C THR A 133 8.76 16.96 -2.07
N HIS A 134 8.56 15.98 -1.19
CA HIS A 134 9.57 15.54 -0.21
C HIS A 134 10.24 14.22 -0.56
N GLY A 135 10.10 13.73 -1.80
CA GLY A 135 10.74 12.51 -2.28
C GLY A 135 10.17 11.22 -1.67
N LEU A 136 8.95 11.28 -1.13
CA LEU A 136 8.21 10.11 -0.67
C LEU A 136 7.39 9.55 -1.83
N VAL A 137 7.20 8.23 -1.85
CA VAL A 137 6.27 7.56 -2.77
C VAL A 137 4.90 7.44 -2.09
N PRO A 138 3.87 8.16 -2.58
CA PRO A 138 2.53 7.98 -2.03
C PRO A 138 1.97 6.62 -2.42
N ILE A 139 1.31 5.95 -1.46
CA ILE A 139 0.36 4.87 -1.71
C ILE A 139 -1.02 5.49 -1.62
N LEU A 140 -1.61 5.79 -2.79
CA LEU A 140 -2.93 6.38 -2.89
C LEU A 140 -3.99 5.29 -2.66
N CYS A 141 -4.71 5.39 -1.55
CA CYS A 141 -5.80 4.49 -1.27
C CYS A 141 -7.12 4.99 -1.87
N VAL A 142 -7.82 4.09 -2.55
CA VAL A 142 -9.09 4.35 -3.23
C VAL A 142 -10.02 3.16 -3.07
N GLY A 143 -11.32 3.41 -3.12
CA GLY A 143 -12.31 2.36 -3.06
C GLY A 143 -13.68 2.84 -2.60
N GLU A 144 -14.66 1.97 -2.78
CA GLU A 144 -16.07 2.28 -2.61
C GLU A 144 -16.70 1.66 -1.36
N HIS A 145 -17.68 2.36 -0.79
CA HIS A 145 -18.56 1.84 0.25
C HIS A 145 -19.66 0.94 -0.33
N LEU A 146 -20.31 0.15 0.53
CA LEU A 146 -21.34 -0.83 0.16
C LEU A 146 -22.44 -0.25 -0.72
N GLN A 147 -22.99 0.92 -0.37
CA GLN A 147 -24.05 1.54 -1.17
C GLN A 147 -23.61 1.82 -2.61
N VAL A 148 -22.37 2.24 -2.84
CA VAL A 148 -21.85 2.52 -4.19
C VAL A 148 -21.68 1.24 -4.99
N ARG A 149 -21.28 0.13 -4.33
CA ARG A 149 -21.20 -1.20 -4.93
C ARG A 149 -22.59 -1.71 -5.33
N GLU A 150 -23.55 -1.63 -4.42
CA GLU A 150 -24.96 -2.03 -4.64
C GLU A 150 -25.65 -1.19 -5.73
N ASP A 151 -25.30 0.09 -5.85
CA ASP A 151 -25.76 0.97 -6.93
C ASP A 151 -25.06 0.69 -8.28
N HIS A 152 -24.14 -0.27 -8.35
CA HIS A 152 -23.31 -0.58 -9.52
C HIS A 152 -22.46 0.60 -10.03
N ARG A 153 -22.05 1.51 -9.13
CA ARG A 153 -21.24 2.70 -9.45
C ARG A 153 -19.79 2.59 -8.97
N HIS A 154 -19.36 1.40 -8.54
CA HIS A 154 -18.02 1.18 -7.97
C HIS A 154 -16.88 1.57 -8.91
N LEU A 155 -16.96 1.23 -10.20
CA LEU A 155 -15.95 1.64 -11.18
C LEU A 155 -15.90 3.17 -11.33
N GLU A 156 -17.05 3.81 -11.54
CA GLU A 156 -17.12 5.28 -11.68
C GLU A 156 -16.53 5.98 -10.45
N HIS A 157 -16.92 5.54 -9.26
CA HIS A 157 -16.48 6.12 -8.00
C HIS A 157 -14.98 5.96 -7.77
N THR A 158 -14.48 4.73 -7.86
CA THR A 158 -13.08 4.41 -7.53
C THR A 158 -12.13 5.00 -8.57
N LEU A 159 -12.48 4.98 -9.86
CA LEU A 159 -11.69 5.66 -10.90
C LEU A 159 -11.76 7.19 -10.78
N GLY A 160 -12.88 7.74 -10.31
CA GLY A 160 -13.02 9.15 -9.96
C GLY A 160 -12.04 9.58 -8.86
N GLN A 161 -11.93 8.79 -7.79
CA GLN A 161 -10.95 9.03 -6.72
C GLN A 161 -9.51 8.97 -7.22
N VAL A 162 -9.17 8.02 -8.11
CA VAL A 162 -7.83 7.94 -8.72
C VAL A 162 -7.51 9.22 -9.48
N ARG A 163 -8.38 9.64 -10.41
CA ARG A 163 -8.19 10.88 -11.19
C ARG A 163 -8.04 12.08 -10.29
N ALA A 164 -8.91 12.23 -9.29
CA ALA A 164 -8.88 13.37 -8.39
C ALA A 164 -7.59 13.39 -7.55
N GLY A 165 -7.18 12.25 -6.99
CA GLY A 165 -5.97 12.12 -6.18
C GLY A 165 -4.67 12.46 -6.93
N ILE A 166 -4.63 12.22 -8.25
CA ILE A 166 -3.44 12.50 -9.08
C ILE A 166 -3.56 13.74 -9.97
N ALA A 167 -4.67 14.49 -9.88
CA ALA A 167 -4.96 15.61 -10.79
C ALA A 167 -3.88 16.70 -10.84
N LYS A 168 -3.10 16.85 -9.77
CA LYS A 168 -2.01 17.83 -9.65
C LYS A 168 -0.61 17.22 -9.76
N VAL A 169 -0.52 15.93 -10.07
CA VAL A 169 0.75 15.20 -10.19
C VAL A 169 1.20 15.25 -11.65
N PRO A 170 2.40 15.78 -11.95
CA PRO A 170 2.95 15.72 -13.30
C PRO A 170 3.09 14.25 -13.75
N THR A 171 2.76 13.94 -15.01
CA THR A 171 2.79 12.57 -15.56
C THR A 171 4.09 11.81 -15.26
N GLN A 172 5.24 12.49 -15.30
CA GLN A 172 6.54 11.91 -14.99
C GLN A 172 6.67 11.34 -13.56
N HIS A 173 5.85 11.81 -12.62
CA HIS A 173 5.80 11.32 -11.24
C HIS A 173 4.69 10.29 -11.02
N VAL A 174 3.69 10.23 -11.92
CA VAL A 174 2.61 9.24 -11.82
C VAL A 174 3.15 7.81 -11.93
N GLN A 175 4.20 7.59 -12.73
CA GLN A 175 4.84 6.27 -12.87
C GLN A 175 5.42 5.72 -11.56
N ASP A 176 5.75 6.61 -10.60
CA ASP A 176 6.33 6.24 -9.30
C ASP A 176 5.25 5.98 -8.25
N LEU A 177 3.98 6.27 -8.54
CA LEU A 177 2.84 6.09 -7.63
C LEU A 177 2.58 4.60 -7.36
N VAL A 178 2.09 4.31 -6.16
CA VAL A 178 1.42 3.05 -5.85
C VAL A 178 -0.06 3.34 -5.55
N ILE A 179 -0.96 2.50 -6.03
CA ILE A 179 -2.40 2.62 -5.75
C ILE A 179 -2.81 1.40 -4.93
N ALA A 180 -3.57 1.59 -3.85
CA ALA A 180 -4.17 0.50 -3.09
C ALA A 180 -5.68 0.56 -3.23
N TYR A 181 -6.28 -0.46 -3.83
CA TYR A 181 -7.73 -0.61 -3.91
C TYR A 181 -8.27 -1.24 -2.62
N GLU A 182 -9.06 -0.49 -1.87
CA GLU A 182 -9.74 -0.93 -0.65
C GLU A 182 -11.23 -1.22 -0.95
N PRO A 183 -11.68 -2.48 -1.04
CA PRO A 183 -13.11 -2.80 -1.14
C PRO A 183 -13.79 -2.52 0.21
N VAL A 184 -14.05 -1.26 0.56
CA VAL A 184 -14.53 -0.85 1.89
C VAL A 184 -15.83 -1.56 2.27
N TRP A 185 -16.66 -1.89 1.27
CA TRP A 185 -17.86 -2.71 1.41
C TRP A 185 -17.63 -4.11 2.02
N ALA A 186 -16.43 -4.67 1.90
CA ALA A 186 -16.03 -5.98 2.42
C ALA A 186 -15.11 -5.91 3.67
N ILE A 187 -14.73 -4.71 4.12
CA ILE A 187 -13.82 -4.56 5.27
C ILE A 187 -14.63 -4.61 6.57
N GLY A 188 -14.54 -5.74 7.28
CA GLY A 188 -15.17 -5.90 8.61
C GLY A 188 -16.70 -6.07 8.59
N THR A 189 -17.29 -6.28 7.40
CA THR A 189 -18.74 -6.43 7.20
C THR A 189 -19.20 -7.89 7.18
N GLY A 190 -18.27 -8.84 7.01
CA GLY A 190 -18.57 -10.25 6.79
C GLY A 190 -18.77 -10.62 5.32
N GLU A 191 -18.90 -9.63 4.45
CA GLU A 191 -18.81 -9.78 2.99
C GLU A 191 -17.36 -10.07 2.58
N VAL A 192 -17.19 -10.78 1.46
CA VAL A 192 -15.88 -11.19 0.96
C VAL A 192 -15.67 -10.64 -0.44
N ALA A 193 -14.71 -9.73 -0.59
CA ALA A 193 -14.19 -9.33 -1.88
C ALA A 193 -13.15 -10.37 -2.34
N GLY A 194 -13.45 -11.04 -3.45
CA GLY A 194 -12.67 -12.14 -4.00
C GLY A 194 -11.54 -11.68 -4.94
N PRO A 195 -10.73 -12.62 -5.45
CA PRO A 195 -9.74 -12.34 -6.49
C PRO A 195 -10.36 -11.68 -7.74
N GLU A 196 -11.56 -12.08 -8.14
CA GLU A 196 -12.25 -11.46 -9.28
C GLU A 196 -12.54 -9.97 -9.08
N ASP A 197 -12.97 -9.56 -7.87
CA ASP A 197 -13.21 -8.14 -7.55
C ASP A 197 -11.90 -7.35 -7.53
N ALA A 198 -10.82 -7.96 -7.02
CA ALA A 198 -9.50 -7.36 -7.00
C ALA A 198 -8.97 -7.14 -8.43
N GLN A 199 -9.10 -8.14 -9.30
CA GLN A 199 -8.68 -8.09 -10.69
C GLN A 199 -9.50 -7.08 -11.51
N GLU A 200 -10.83 -7.06 -11.34
CA GLU A 200 -11.72 -6.12 -12.02
C GLU A 200 -11.26 -4.68 -11.76
N MET A 201 -11.11 -4.32 -10.48
CA MET A 201 -10.75 -2.96 -10.12
C MET A 201 -9.31 -2.62 -10.51
N ALA A 202 -8.36 -3.54 -10.30
CA ALA A 202 -6.96 -3.30 -10.68
C ALA A 202 -6.80 -3.13 -12.20
N SER A 203 -7.50 -3.93 -13.00
CA SER A 203 -7.53 -3.79 -14.46
C SER A 203 -8.12 -2.44 -14.87
N ALA A 204 -9.25 -2.03 -14.27
CA ALA A 204 -9.90 -0.76 -14.59
C ALA A 204 -9.01 0.45 -14.24
N ILE A 205 -8.33 0.41 -13.09
CA ILE A 205 -7.35 1.44 -12.69
C ILE A 205 -6.18 1.48 -13.67
N ARG A 206 -5.66 0.33 -14.08
CA ARG A 206 -4.54 0.29 -15.04
C ARG A 206 -4.95 0.81 -16.42
N GLU A 207 -6.14 0.46 -16.88
CA GLU A 207 -6.68 0.97 -18.14
C GLU A 207 -6.86 2.49 -18.09
N LEU A 208 -7.42 3.01 -17.00
CA LEU A 208 -7.52 4.44 -16.75
C LEU A 208 -6.15 5.14 -16.88
N LEU A 209 -5.13 4.63 -16.18
CA LEU A 209 -3.78 5.19 -16.24
C LEU A 209 -3.20 5.12 -17.66
N SER A 210 -3.49 4.04 -18.39
CA SER A 210 -3.00 3.88 -19.76
C SER A 210 -3.64 4.89 -20.71
N GLN A 211 -4.92 5.22 -20.50
CA GLN A 211 -5.66 6.20 -21.31
C GLN A 211 -5.21 7.64 -20.98
N ASP A 212 -5.10 7.97 -19.70
CA ASP A 212 -4.85 9.34 -19.24
C ASP A 212 -3.35 9.73 -19.25
N HIS A 213 -2.45 8.77 -19.05
CA HIS A 213 -1.00 9.01 -18.91
C HIS A 213 -0.11 8.17 -19.85
N GLY A 214 -0.70 7.24 -20.61
CA GLY A 214 0.00 6.40 -21.57
C GLY A 214 0.41 5.02 -21.02
N PRO A 215 0.62 4.04 -21.91
CA PRO A 215 0.82 2.64 -21.53
C PRO A 215 2.08 2.39 -20.69
N GLU A 216 3.16 3.15 -20.90
CA GLU A 216 4.39 2.96 -20.12
C GLU A 216 4.22 3.36 -18.65
N VAL A 217 3.49 4.45 -18.38
CA VAL A 217 3.16 4.85 -17.00
C VAL A 217 2.29 3.79 -16.34
N ALA A 218 1.25 3.33 -17.03
CA ALA A 218 0.34 2.30 -16.52
C ALA A 218 1.02 0.96 -16.22
N ARG A 219 2.07 0.59 -16.98
CA ARG A 219 2.87 -0.62 -16.74
C ARG A 219 3.82 -0.49 -15.56
N SER A 220 4.16 0.72 -15.14
CA SER A 220 5.09 1.00 -14.04
C SER A 220 4.39 1.07 -12.68
N VAL A 221 3.17 1.62 -12.66
CA VAL A 221 2.37 1.75 -11.43
C VAL A 221 2.01 0.38 -10.87
N ARG A 222 2.32 0.17 -9.59
CA ARG A 222 1.90 -1.00 -8.81
C ARG A 222 0.50 -0.76 -8.24
N ILE A 223 -0.37 -1.76 -8.40
CA ILE A 223 -1.74 -1.72 -7.87
C ILE A 223 -1.89 -2.82 -6.83
N LEU A 224 -2.08 -2.43 -5.57
CA LEU A 224 -2.21 -3.33 -4.43
C LEU A 224 -3.67 -3.61 -4.15
N TYR A 225 -3.95 -4.82 -3.67
CA TYR A 225 -5.22 -5.13 -3.04
C TYR A 225 -5.18 -4.79 -1.54
N GLY A 226 -6.12 -3.96 -1.08
CA GLY A 226 -6.23 -3.47 0.30
C GLY A 226 -7.39 -4.07 1.09
N GLY A 227 -8.00 -5.15 0.60
CA GLY A 227 -9.03 -5.87 1.34
C GLY A 227 -8.46 -6.80 2.42
N SER A 228 -9.28 -7.74 2.89
CA SER A 228 -8.87 -8.71 3.92
C SER A 228 -7.92 -9.76 3.34
N VAL A 229 -6.61 -9.55 3.56
CA VAL A 229 -5.55 -10.48 3.14
C VAL A 229 -5.06 -11.32 4.31
N LYS A 230 -4.93 -12.62 4.06
CA LYS A 230 -4.41 -13.66 4.96
C LYS A 230 -3.52 -14.61 4.16
N ALA A 231 -2.70 -15.41 4.84
CA ALA A 231 -1.90 -16.45 4.20
C ALA A 231 -2.77 -17.41 3.36
N ALA A 232 -3.98 -17.70 3.82
CA ALA A 232 -4.91 -18.61 3.15
C ALA A 232 -5.47 -18.10 1.81
N ASN A 233 -5.45 -16.78 1.54
CA ASN A 233 -6.02 -16.21 0.31
C ASN A 233 -5.04 -15.36 -0.52
N VAL A 234 -3.85 -15.05 -0.01
CA VAL A 234 -2.88 -14.21 -0.73
C VAL A 234 -2.51 -14.79 -2.10
N ALA A 235 -2.36 -16.11 -2.22
CA ALA A 235 -1.96 -16.74 -3.47
C ALA A 235 -3.01 -16.58 -4.58
N SER A 236 -4.31 -16.69 -4.25
CA SER A 236 -5.36 -16.51 -5.25
C SER A 236 -5.46 -15.05 -5.69
N ILE A 237 -5.30 -14.10 -4.77
CA ILE A 237 -5.28 -12.66 -5.06
C ILE A 237 -4.07 -12.30 -5.94
N MET A 238 -2.87 -12.75 -5.56
CA MET A 238 -1.63 -12.46 -6.32
C MET A 238 -1.55 -13.21 -7.65
N ARG A 239 -2.38 -14.25 -7.85
CA ARG A 239 -2.54 -14.91 -9.15
C ARG A 239 -3.28 -14.04 -10.17
N GLU A 240 -3.90 -12.94 -9.76
CA GLU A 240 -4.52 -12.00 -10.69
C GLU A 240 -3.47 -11.20 -11.46
N LYS A 241 -3.78 -10.83 -12.70
CA LYS A 241 -2.80 -10.26 -13.65
C LYS A 241 -2.36 -8.85 -13.25
N ASP A 242 -3.31 -8.06 -12.79
CA ASP A 242 -3.13 -6.63 -12.56
C ASP A 242 -2.93 -6.28 -11.08
N VAL A 243 -2.95 -7.28 -10.19
CA VAL A 243 -2.67 -7.13 -8.76
C VAL A 243 -1.18 -7.34 -8.51
N ASP A 244 -0.49 -6.30 -8.04
CA ASP A 244 0.96 -6.24 -7.86
C ASP A 244 1.38 -6.23 -6.38
N GLY A 245 0.51 -6.70 -5.49
CA GLY A 245 0.79 -6.78 -4.06
C GLY A 245 -0.42 -6.55 -3.18
N ALA A 246 -0.17 -6.33 -1.89
CA ALA A 246 -1.21 -6.17 -0.89
C ALA A 246 -0.89 -5.06 0.11
N LEU A 247 -1.93 -4.31 0.51
CA LEU A 247 -1.94 -3.44 1.68
C LEU A 247 -2.63 -4.19 2.83
N VAL A 248 -1.82 -4.83 3.67
CA VAL A 248 -2.27 -5.80 4.67
C VAL A 248 -2.58 -5.09 5.99
N GLY A 249 -3.81 -5.25 6.48
CA GLY A 249 -4.24 -4.73 7.78
C GLY A 249 -3.80 -5.61 8.96
N GLY A 250 -4.76 -6.15 9.71
CA GLY A 250 -4.49 -6.85 10.98
C GLY A 250 -3.53 -8.06 10.89
N ALA A 251 -3.49 -8.76 9.75
CA ALA A 251 -2.54 -9.86 9.53
C ALA A 251 -1.07 -9.39 9.52
N SER A 252 -0.80 -8.10 9.32
CA SER A 252 0.55 -7.54 9.38
C SER A 252 1.10 -7.36 10.81
N LEU A 253 0.26 -7.55 11.84
CA LEU A 253 0.63 -7.45 13.25
C LEU A 253 1.15 -8.78 13.83
N ASP A 254 1.05 -9.87 13.08
CA ASP A 254 1.57 -11.19 13.43
C ASP A 254 2.73 -11.52 12.48
N GLU A 255 3.92 -11.77 13.03
CA GLU A 255 5.12 -11.98 12.21
C GLU A 255 5.02 -13.20 11.29
N ALA A 256 4.35 -14.26 11.73
CA ALA A 256 4.31 -15.54 11.04
C ALA A 256 3.26 -15.48 9.92
N GLU A 257 2.10 -14.91 10.21
CA GLU A 257 1.06 -14.65 9.21
C GLU A 257 1.58 -13.69 8.14
N PHE A 258 2.22 -12.58 8.51
CA PHE A 258 2.73 -11.63 7.54
C PHE A 258 3.90 -12.18 6.72
N ALA A 259 4.83 -12.91 7.33
CA ALA A 259 5.89 -13.60 6.58
C ALA A 259 5.32 -14.62 5.59
N SER A 260 4.25 -15.32 5.97
CA SER A 260 3.54 -16.24 5.09
C SER A 260 2.84 -15.52 3.92
N ILE A 261 2.29 -14.33 4.15
CA ILE A 261 1.73 -13.46 3.11
C ILE A 261 2.81 -12.96 2.15
N VAL A 262 3.94 -12.48 2.68
CA VAL A 262 5.10 -12.06 1.90
C VAL A 262 5.55 -13.18 0.96
N ARG A 263 5.53 -14.41 1.46
CA ARG A 263 5.92 -15.63 0.74
C ARG A 263 4.76 -16.25 -0.06
N PHE A 264 3.90 -15.43 -0.65
CA PHE A 264 2.70 -15.87 -1.38
C PHE A 264 2.98 -16.92 -2.47
N GLU A 265 4.16 -16.88 -3.09
CA GLU A 265 4.57 -17.84 -4.11
C GLU A 265 4.56 -19.29 -3.60
N HIS A 266 4.86 -19.51 -2.32
CA HIS A 266 4.83 -20.84 -1.70
C HIS A 266 3.42 -21.40 -1.53
N HIS A 267 2.40 -20.53 -1.60
CA HIS A 267 0.99 -20.92 -1.53
C HIS A 267 0.36 -21.12 -2.91
N LEU A 268 1.10 -20.82 -3.99
CA LEU A 268 0.66 -21.16 -5.34
C LEU A 268 0.79 -22.68 -5.49
N LEU A 269 -0.35 -23.37 -5.53
CA LEU A 269 -0.36 -24.76 -5.97
C LEU A 269 0.24 -24.81 -7.38
N THR A 270 1.32 -25.58 -7.54
CA THR A 270 1.80 -25.99 -8.86
C THR A 270 0.76 -26.92 -9.44
N ASP A 271 0.10 -26.49 -10.52
CA ASP A 271 -0.62 -27.40 -11.41
C ASP A 271 0.36 -28.38 -12.08
#